data_AF-A0A147I247-F1
#
_entry.id   AF-A0A147I247-F1
#
_cell.length_a   1.000
_cell.length_b   1.000
_cell.length_c   1.000
_cell.angle_alpha   90.00
_cell.angle_beta   90.00
_cell.angle_gamma   90.00
#
_symmetry.space_group_name_H-M   'P 1'
#
loop_
_entity.id
_entity.type
_entity.pdbx_description
1 polymer ?
#
loop_
_entity_poly.entity_id
_entity_poly.type
_entity_poly.pdbx_seq_one_letter_code
_entity_poly.pdbx_strand_id
1 'polypeptide(L)' 'MRHEPGIFEQRDREAEAEAIARARADGAAGRVHSHEVVREWLMTWGRPGRLPFREWLAARNGQG' A
#
# COMPACT_ATOMS: atom_id res chain seq x y z
N MET A 1 22.38 -29.34 5.63
CA MET A 1 22.41 -28.16 4.74
C MET A 1 22.06 -26.93 5.55
N ARG A 2 22.81 -25.83 5.42
CA ARG A 2 22.47 -24.54 6.03
C ARG A 2 21.65 -23.77 5.00
N HIS A 3 20.38 -23.48 5.32
CA HIS A 3 19.51 -22.71 4.45
C HIS A 3 19.94 -21.24 4.49
N GLU A 4 20.03 -20.57 3.34
CA GLU A 4 20.14 -19.11 3.33
C GLU A 4 18.81 -18.51 3.77
N PRO A 5 18.81 -17.38 4.51
CA PRO A 5 17.58 -16.76 4.95
C PRO A 5 16.71 -16.41 3.75
N GLY A 6 15.45 -16.85 3.76
CA GLY A 6 14.49 -16.44 2.74
C GLY A 6 14.34 -14.92 2.70
N ILE A 7 13.90 -14.37 1.56
CA ILE A 7 13.66 -12.92 1.37
C ILE A 7 12.63 -12.33 2.36
N PHE A 8 11.93 -13.17 3.11
CA PHE A 8 10.95 -12.81 4.15
C PHE A 8 11.39 -13.20 5.58
N GLU A 9 12.58 -13.76 5.76
CA GLU A 9 13.02 -14.32 7.06
C GLU A 9 13.76 -13.30 7.95
N GLN A 10 14.03 -12.10 7.44
CA GLN A 10 14.70 -11.04 8.20
C GLN A 10 13.71 -9.92 8.51
N ARG A 11 13.25 -9.88 9.76
CA ARG A 11 12.36 -8.83 10.25
C ARG A 11 13.16 -7.61 10.67
N ASP A 12 13.05 -6.52 9.91
CA ASP A 12 13.62 -5.23 10.27
C ASP A 12 12.65 -4.46 11.17
N ARG A 13 12.90 -4.51 12.48
CA ARG A 13 12.04 -3.87 13.48
C ARG A 13 12.08 -2.34 13.40
N GLU A 14 13.20 -1.77 12.97
CA GLU A 14 13.36 -0.33 12.86
C GLU A 14 12.54 0.18 11.66
N ALA A 15 12.68 -0.47 10.50
CA ALA A 15 11.88 -0.18 9.33
C ALA A 15 10.36 -0.34 9.58
N GLU A 16 9.96 -1.37 10.35
CA GLU A 16 8.56 -1.55 10.78
C GLU A 16 8.06 -0.40 11.66
N ALA A 17 8.85 0.01 12.66
CA ALA A 17 8.49 1.09 13.57
C ALA A 17 8.36 2.44 12.83
N GLU A 18 9.29 2.73 11.91
CA GLU A 18 9.21 3.91 11.05
C GLU A 18 7.98 3.90 10.15
N ALA A 19 7.66 2.75 9.53
CA ALA A 19 6.49 2.61 8.68
C ALA A 19 5.19 2.88 9.46
N ILE A 20 5.09 2.37 10.69
CA ILE A 20 3.96 2.63 11.58
C ILE A 20 3.88 4.11 11.97
N ALA A 21 5.01 4.74 12.31
CA ALA A 21 5.05 6.16 12.66
C ALA A 21 4.58 7.04 11.50
N ARG A 22 5.02 6.76 10.28
CA ARG A 22 4.56 7.42 9.04
C ARG A 22 3.05 7.25 8.85
N ALA A 23 2.54 6.02 8.97
CA ALA A 23 1.11 5.75 8.81
C ALA A 23 0.23 6.49 9.84
N ARG A 24 0.69 6.61 11.09
CA ARG A 24 -0.01 7.39 12.13
C ARG A 24 -0.01 8.89 11.81
N ALA A 25 1.11 9.43 11.34
CA ALA A 25 1.22 10.82 10.93
C ALA A 25 0.31 11.15 9.73
N ASP A 26 0.21 10.24 8.76
CA ASP A 26 -0.73 10.35 7.64
C ASP A 26 -2.19 10.36 8.11
N GLY A 27 -2.53 9.46 9.05
CA GLY A 27 -3.85 9.42 9.68
C GLY A 27 -4.20 10.72 10.41
N ALA A 28 -3.28 11.25 11.22
CA ALA A 28 -3.47 12.51 11.95
C ALA A 28 -3.60 13.72 11.00
N ALA A 29 -2.92 13.70 9.85
CA ALA A 29 -3.01 14.73 8.82
C ALA A 29 -4.22 14.57 7.88
N GLY A 30 -5.09 13.58 8.11
CA GLY A 30 -6.25 13.31 7.26
C GLY A 30 -5.92 12.78 5.86
N ARG A 31 -4.68 12.33 5.62
CA ARG A 31 -4.26 11.70 4.35
C ARG A 31 -4.71 10.24 4.30
N VAL A 32 -6.01 10.03 4.39
CA VAL A 32 -6.66 8.72 4.42
C VAL A 32 -7.68 8.60 3.29
N HIS A 33 -7.94 7.36 2.85
CA HIS A 33 -8.98 7.04 1.88
C HIS A 33 -9.97 6.06 2.50
N SER A 34 -11.23 6.08 2.02
CA SER A 34 -12.24 5.14 2.51
C SER A 34 -11.85 3.71 2.16
N HIS A 35 -12.26 2.77 3.01
CA HIS A 35 -12.03 1.34 2.77
C HIS A 35 -12.60 0.88 1.42
N GLU A 36 -13.75 1.44 1.01
CA GLU A 36 -14.39 1.12 -0.26
C GLU A 36 -13.52 1.51 -1.46
N VAL A 37 -12.92 2.70 -1.45
CA VAL A 37 -11.99 3.15 -2.50
C VAL A 37 -10.76 2.23 -2.58
N VAL A 38 -10.21 1.84 -1.43
CA VAL A 38 -9.07 0.90 -1.37
C VAL A 38 -9.48 -0.48 -1.89
N ARG A 39 -10.67 -0.97 -1.54
CA ARG A 39 -11.21 -2.25 -2.02
C ARG A 39 -11.36 -2.26 -3.53
N GLU A 40 -11.93 -1.22 -4.12
CA GLU A 40 -12.06 -1.08 -5.58
C GLU A 40 -10.69 -1.18 -6.28
N TRP A 41 -9.69 -0.49 -5.74
CA TRP A 41 -8.33 -0.59 -6.27
C TRP A 41 -7.74 -2.00 -6.15
N LEU A 42 -7.91 -2.67 -5.00
CA LEU A 42 -7.42 -4.03 -4.81
C LEU A 42 -8.06 -5.03 -5.78
N MET A 43 -9.30 -4.81 -6.20
CA MET A 43 -9.96 -5.65 -7.22
C MET A 43 -9.34 -5.54 -8.62
N THR A 44 -8.48 -4.53 -8.86
CA THR A 44 -7.70 -4.41 -10.10
C THR A 44 -6.44 -5.28 -10.11
N TRP A 45 -6.00 -5.77 -8.94
CA TRP A 45 -4.79 -6.59 -8.85
C TRP A 45 -4.99 -7.92 -9.58
N GLY A 46 -3.97 -8.36 -10.31
CA GLY A 46 -4.04 -9.56 -11.15
C GLY A 46 -4.74 -9.35 -12.50
N ARG A 47 -5.21 -8.15 -12.82
CA ARG A 47 -5.76 -7.80 -14.14
C ARG A 47 -4.74 -7.00 -14.96
N PRO A 48 -4.72 -7.17 -16.30
CA PRO A 48 -3.97 -6.28 -17.18
C PRO A 48 -4.38 -4.81 -16.98
N GLY A 49 -3.42 -3.89 -17.05
CA GLY A 49 -3.69 -2.45 -16.88
C GLY A 49 -3.84 -1.99 -15.42
N ARG A 50 -3.42 -2.80 -14.43
CA ARG A 50 -3.30 -2.36 -13.03
C ARG A 50 -2.42 -1.11 -12.95
N LEU A 51 -2.95 -0.07 -12.30
CA LEU A 51 -2.21 1.14 -11.97
C LEU A 51 -1.82 1.18 -10.47
N PRO A 52 -0.69 1.84 -10.12
CA PRO A 52 -0.41 2.25 -8.75
C PRO A 52 -1.58 3.06 -8.15
N PHE A 53 -1.79 2.95 -6.83
CA PHE A 53 -3.00 3.50 -6.18
C PHE A 53 -3.28 4.99 -6.52
N ARG A 54 -2.24 5.84 -6.51
CA ARG A 54 -2.40 7.28 -6.83
C ARG A 54 -2.80 7.52 -8.28
N GLU A 55 -2.22 6.78 -9.21
CA GLU A 55 -2.53 6.88 -10.65
C GLU A 55 -3.93 6.33 -10.94
N TRP A 56 -4.28 5.20 -10.33
CA TRP A 56 -5.62 4.64 -10.39
C TRP A 56 -6.68 5.62 -9.85
N LEU A 57 -6.40 6.25 -8.71
CA LEU A 57 -7.30 7.22 -8.09
C LEU A 57 -7.45 8.49 -8.95
N ALA A 58 -6.35 8.98 -9.54
CA ALA A 58 -6.38 10.11 -10.46
C ALA A 58 -7.19 9.80 -11.72
N ALA A 59 -6.98 8.61 -12.32
CA ALA A 59 -7.74 8.16 -13.47
C ALA A 59 -9.24 8.03 -13.16
N ARG A 60 -9.60 7.44 -12.02
CA ARG A 60 -10.99 7.29 -11.54
C ARG A 60 -11.69 8.64 -11.34
N ASN A 61 -11.00 9.63 -10.78
CA ASN A 61 -11.59 10.95 -10.49
C ASN A 61 -11.68 11.86 -11.74
N GLY A 62 -10.92 11.57 -12.80
CA GLY A 62 -10.97 12.26 -14.09
C GLY A 62 -12.04 11.74 -15.06
N GLN A 63 -12.86 10.76 -14.65
CA GLN A 63 -13.98 10.22 -15.44
C GLN A 63 -15.34 10.82 -15.04
N GLY A 64 -15.35 11.99 -14.40
CA GLY A 64 -16.56 12.73 -14.00
C GLY A 64 -16.95 13.82 -14.99
#